data_AF-A0A5A7RV33-F1
#
_entry.id   AF-A0A5A7RV33-F1
#
_cell.length_a   1.000
_cell.length_b   1.000
_cell.length_c   1.000
_cell.angle_alpha   90.00
_cell.angle_beta   90.00
_cell.angle_gamma   90.00
#
_symmetry.space_group_name_H-M   'P 1'
#
loop_
_entity.id
_entity.type
_entity.pdbx_description
1 polymer ?
#
loop_
_entity_poly.entity_id
_entity_poly.type
_entity_poly.pdbx_seq_one_letter_code
_entity_poly.pdbx_strand_id
1 'polypeptide(L)'
;MKKTFIEKNKYKIILLVILSIIAIIASGLIFAPHLFYDQWIWKNYIGPTIADAVGHNVEHNGIVANENYTLLSEITYGIILVIALYLIYKLLKRLNINIDSRFCIALLPYILFGSVSRVLEDASFFKIPITYLFISPIIYFLIGFYTIFILVLGKYMEKKYSEEKSFLKSLSPFILILVAINMTYMVLWVNKLSFFSYDLHPVVLCFSSVIALLVIYLKFVMERRVDSNYVLFSGGLLKKLA
;
A
#
# COMPACT_ATOMS: atom_id res chain seq x y z
N MET A 1 -42.32 -5.08 12.34
CA MET A 1 -41.59 -4.71 13.57
C MET A 1 -40.13 -5.22 13.64
N LYS A 2 -39.79 -6.45 13.22
CA LYS A 2 -38.39 -6.93 13.17
C LYS A 2 -37.51 -6.26 12.10
N LYS A 3 -38.03 -6.02 10.88
CA LYS A 3 -37.30 -5.32 9.80
C LYS A 3 -36.84 -3.90 10.19
N THR A 4 -37.69 -3.16 10.90
CA THR A 4 -37.43 -1.79 11.37
C THR A 4 -36.32 -1.72 12.44
N PHE A 5 -36.12 -2.76 13.25
CA PHE A 5 -35.05 -2.79 14.24
C PHE A 5 -33.69 -3.10 13.61
N ILE A 6 -33.64 -4.05 12.68
CA ILE A 6 -32.40 -4.43 11.97
C ILE A 6 -31.91 -3.29 11.11
N GLU A 7 -32.78 -2.59 10.37
CA GLU A 7 -32.37 -1.44 9.57
C GLU A 7 -31.85 -0.28 10.42
N LYS A 8 -32.52 0.02 11.55
CA LYS A 8 -32.10 1.09 12.47
C LYS A 8 -30.76 0.82 13.15
N ASN A 9 -30.44 -0.46 13.42
CA ASN A 9 -29.21 -0.86 14.12
C ASN A 9 -28.18 -1.56 13.21
N LYS A 10 -28.36 -1.53 11.88
CA LYS A 10 -27.56 -2.29 10.92
C LYS A 10 -26.06 -2.19 11.16
N TYR A 11 -25.53 -0.96 11.32
CA TYR A 11 -24.11 -0.74 11.54
C TYR A 11 -23.62 -1.26 12.90
N LYS A 12 -24.44 -1.17 13.96
CA LYS A 12 -24.11 -1.71 15.28
C LYS A 12 -24.07 -3.23 15.27
N ILE A 13 -25.02 -3.87 14.58
CA ILE A 13 -25.05 -5.33 14.43
C ILE A 13 -23.83 -5.81 13.66
N ILE A 14 -23.49 -5.16 12.53
CA ILE A 14 -22.29 -5.47 11.75
C ILE A 14 -21.03 -5.32 12.62
N LEU A 15 -20.92 -4.22 13.37
CA LEU A 15 -19.80 -3.98 14.26
C LEU A 15 -19.69 -5.07 15.34
N LEU A 16 -20.80 -5.46 15.96
CA LEU A 16 -20.82 -6.49 17.00
C LEU A 16 -20.42 -7.87 16.43
N VAL A 17 -20.88 -8.21 15.22
CA VAL A 17 -20.45 -9.43 14.53
C VAL A 17 -18.95 -9.42 14.29
N ILE A 18 -18.40 -8.32 13.74
CA ILE A 18 -16.95 -8.18 13.51
C ILE A 18 -16.17 -8.34 14.82
N LEU A 19 -16.59 -7.64 15.89
CA LEU A 19 -15.96 -7.72 17.20
C LEU A 19 -16.04 -9.13 17.78
N SER A 20 -17.16 -9.84 17.60
CA SER A 20 -17.30 -11.22 18.06
C SER A 20 -16.35 -12.18 17.33
N ILE A 21 -16.18 -12.02 16.01
CA ILE A 21 -15.23 -12.82 15.23
C ILE A 21 -13.80 -12.57 15.72
N ILE A 22 -13.43 -11.30 15.92
CA ILE A 22 -12.11 -10.92 16.45
C ILE A 22 -11.90 -11.52 17.83
N ALA A 23 -12.90 -11.44 18.72
CA ALA A 23 -12.82 -12.00 20.06
C ALA A 23 -12.65 -13.53 20.05
N ILE A 24 -13.34 -14.25 19.14
CA ILE A 24 -13.18 -15.70 18.97
C ILE A 24 -11.76 -16.02 18.50
N ILE A 25 -11.24 -15.30 17.51
CA ILE A 25 -9.87 -15.52 17.02
C ILE A 25 -8.85 -15.22 18.12
N ALA A 26 -8.98 -14.10 18.82
CA ALA A 26 -8.08 -13.72 19.91
C ALA A 26 -8.11 -14.75 21.06
N SER A 27 -9.32 -15.20 21.45
CA SER A 27 -9.48 -16.26 22.45
C SER A 27 -8.85 -17.58 21.98
N GLY A 28 -9.08 -17.96 20.73
CA GLY A 28 -8.45 -19.13 20.11
C GLY A 28 -6.93 -19.08 20.10
N LEU A 29 -6.34 -17.91 19.84
CA LEU A 29 -4.89 -17.71 19.89
C LEU A 29 -4.31 -17.85 21.30
N ILE A 30 -5.07 -17.50 22.33
CA ILE A 30 -4.64 -17.60 23.73
C ILE A 30 -4.81 -19.03 24.26
N PHE A 31 -5.98 -19.64 24.04
CA PHE A 31 -6.33 -20.92 24.65
C PHE A 31 -5.99 -22.14 23.79
N ALA A 32 -5.84 -21.98 22.48
CA ALA A 32 -5.54 -23.06 21.54
C ALA A 32 -4.55 -22.60 20.42
N PRO A 33 -3.35 -22.10 20.79
CA PRO A 33 -2.38 -21.57 19.83
C PRO A 33 -1.96 -22.60 18.78
N HIS A 34 -1.86 -23.89 19.15
CA HIS A 34 -1.53 -24.95 18.19
C HIS A 34 -2.55 -25.04 17.03
N LEU A 35 -3.84 -24.81 17.29
CA LEU A 35 -4.87 -24.85 16.26
C LEU A 35 -4.97 -23.51 15.51
N PHE A 36 -5.01 -22.39 16.24
CA PHE A 36 -5.24 -21.07 15.64
C PHE A 36 -3.98 -20.48 15.02
N TYR A 37 -2.84 -20.59 15.69
CA TYR A 37 -1.57 -20.10 15.17
C TYR A 37 -0.90 -21.16 14.30
N ASP A 38 -0.47 -22.29 14.86
CA ASP A 38 0.42 -23.19 14.13
C ASP A 38 -0.24 -23.84 12.89
N GLN A 39 -1.41 -24.47 13.08
CA GLN A 39 -2.11 -25.18 11.99
C GLN A 39 -2.85 -24.25 11.02
N TRP A 40 -3.30 -23.09 11.49
CA TRP A 40 -4.10 -22.17 10.68
C TRP A 40 -3.29 -20.96 10.20
N ILE A 41 -2.81 -20.09 11.08
CA ILE A 41 -2.13 -18.86 10.65
C ILE A 41 -0.75 -19.13 10.04
N TRP A 42 0.09 -19.88 10.75
CA TRP A 42 1.45 -20.18 10.33
C TRP A 42 1.44 -20.99 9.04
N LYS A 43 0.79 -22.15 9.04
CA LYS A 43 0.77 -23.05 7.87
C LYS A 43 0.24 -22.40 6.59
N ASN A 44 -0.78 -21.54 6.69
CA ASN A 44 -1.47 -21.03 5.50
C ASN A 44 -1.08 -19.60 5.11
N TYR A 45 -0.53 -18.78 6.01
CA TYR A 45 -0.28 -17.36 5.71
C TYR A 45 1.14 -16.91 6.05
N ILE A 46 1.59 -17.05 7.31
CA ILE A 46 2.90 -16.51 7.72
C ILE A 46 4.04 -17.38 7.20
N GLY A 47 3.94 -18.69 7.39
CA GLY A 47 4.96 -19.66 7.01
C GLY A 47 5.28 -19.59 5.51
N PRO A 48 4.29 -19.60 4.60
CA PRO A 48 4.56 -19.46 3.16
C PRO A 48 5.29 -18.18 2.78
N THR A 49 4.94 -17.03 3.35
CA THR A 49 5.65 -15.77 3.11
C THR A 49 7.10 -15.80 3.60
N ILE A 50 7.37 -16.48 4.70
CA ILE A 50 8.75 -16.64 5.20
C ILE A 50 9.51 -17.65 4.34
N ALA A 51 8.88 -18.76 3.96
CA ALA A 51 9.48 -19.76 3.08
C ALA A 51 9.91 -19.14 1.76
N ASP A 52 9.04 -18.32 1.15
CA ASP A 52 9.31 -17.58 -0.09
C ASP A 52 10.52 -16.64 0.08
N ALA A 53 10.58 -15.89 1.19
CA ALA A 53 11.68 -14.97 1.47
C ALA A 53 13.06 -15.65 1.62
N VAL A 54 13.10 -16.89 2.10
CA VAL A 54 14.36 -17.62 2.35
C VAL A 54 14.62 -18.71 1.28
N GLY A 55 13.68 -18.93 0.36
CA GLY A 55 13.80 -19.90 -0.73
C GLY A 55 13.90 -21.37 -0.26
N HIS A 56 13.32 -21.68 0.90
CA HIS A 56 13.15 -23.07 1.35
C HIS A 56 11.99 -23.19 2.36
N ASN A 57 11.49 -24.41 2.52
CA ASN A 57 10.44 -24.71 3.49
C ASN A 57 10.86 -24.38 4.93
N VAL A 58 9.96 -23.79 5.70
CA VAL A 58 10.19 -23.43 7.11
C VAL A 58 9.27 -24.20 8.03
N GLU A 59 9.73 -24.47 9.25
CA GLU A 59 8.98 -25.24 10.24
C GLU A 59 8.74 -24.42 11.51
N HIS A 60 7.54 -24.55 12.08
CA HIS A 60 7.21 -24.05 13.40
C HIS A 60 6.43 -25.12 14.17
N ASN A 61 6.91 -25.51 15.35
CA ASN A 61 6.28 -26.50 16.23
C ASN A 61 5.88 -27.82 15.52
N GLY A 62 6.74 -28.37 14.64
CA GLY A 62 6.41 -29.60 13.90
C GLY A 62 5.55 -29.38 12.65
N ILE A 63 5.17 -28.14 12.34
CA ILE A 63 4.31 -27.81 11.19
C ILE A 63 5.15 -27.12 10.12
N VAL A 64 5.33 -27.84 9.02
CA VAL A 64 6.05 -27.37 7.84
C VAL A 64 5.14 -26.48 6.99
N ALA A 65 5.65 -25.32 6.61
CA ALA A 65 5.08 -24.43 5.63
C ALA A 65 5.96 -24.43 4.37
N ASN A 66 5.31 -24.53 3.22
CA ASN A 66 5.96 -24.51 1.92
C ASN A 66 5.92 -23.10 1.32
N GLU A 67 6.80 -22.82 0.37
CA GLU A 67 6.84 -21.55 -0.38
C GLU A 67 5.51 -21.23 -1.08
N ASN A 68 4.83 -22.26 -1.57
CA ASN A 68 3.59 -22.09 -2.33
C ASN A 68 2.37 -21.85 -1.43
N TYR A 69 1.43 -21.08 -1.96
CA TYR A 69 0.13 -20.90 -1.34
C TYR A 69 -0.63 -22.22 -1.18
N THR A 70 -1.33 -22.31 -0.05
CA THR A 70 -2.33 -23.35 0.17
C THR A 70 -3.64 -22.99 -0.53
N LEU A 71 -4.46 -23.99 -0.85
CA LEU A 71 -5.82 -23.76 -1.37
C LEU A 71 -6.64 -22.84 -0.46
N LEU A 72 -6.46 -22.97 0.86
CA LEU A 72 -7.14 -22.12 1.84
C LEU A 72 -6.71 -20.66 1.70
N SER A 73 -5.41 -20.40 1.56
CA SER A 73 -4.89 -19.04 1.37
C SER A 73 -5.34 -18.44 0.04
N GLU A 74 -5.33 -19.21 -1.05
CA GLU A 74 -5.80 -18.75 -2.36
C GLU A 74 -7.27 -18.31 -2.31
N ILE A 75 -8.14 -19.14 -1.74
CA ILE A 75 -9.56 -18.82 -1.55
C ILE A 75 -9.71 -17.57 -0.67
N THR A 76 -8.95 -17.50 0.42
CA THR A 76 -9.02 -16.36 1.36
C THR A 76 -8.62 -15.06 0.67
N TYR A 77 -7.51 -15.05 -0.06
CA TYR A 77 -7.05 -13.87 -0.80
C TYR A 77 -7.99 -13.51 -1.96
N GLY A 78 -8.58 -14.50 -2.63
CA GLY A 78 -9.61 -14.28 -3.65
C GLY A 78 -10.84 -13.57 -3.08
N ILE A 79 -11.35 -14.03 -1.92
CA ILE A 79 -12.48 -13.38 -1.23
C ILE A 79 -12.12 -11.94 -0.83
N ILE A 80 -10.94 -11.75 -0.25
CA ILE A 80 -10.43 -10.42 0.13
C ILE A 80 -10.36 -9.49 -1.09
N LEU A 81 -9.84 -9.97 -2.21
CA LEU A 81 -9.73 -9.19 -3.45
C LEU A 81 -11.09 -8.72 -3.94
N VAL A 82 -12.09 -9.62 -3.99
CA VAL A 82 -13.46 -9.27 -4.40
C VAL A 82 -14.08 -8.22 -3.47
N ILE A 83 -13.91 -8.37 -2.15
CA ILE A 83 -14.38 -7.39 -1.17
C ILE A 83 -13.67 -6.05 -1.37
N ALA A 84 -12.35 -6.06 -1.55
CA ALA A 84 -11.56 -4.86 -1.76
C ALA A 84 -12.00 -4.10 -3.02
N LEU A 85 -12.19 -4.79 -4.15
CA LEU A 85 -12.69 -4.20 -5.39
C LEU A 85 -14.07 -3.54 -5.20
N TYR A 86 -14.99 -4.20 -4.50
CA TYR A 86 -16.30 -3.63 -4.19
C TYR A 86 -16.20 -2.37 -3.30
N LEU A 87 -15.34 -2.40 -2.29
CA LEU A 87 -15.12 -1.25 -1.41
C LEU A 87 -14.46 -0.07 -2.16
N ILE A 88 -13.49 -0.35 -3.02
CA ILE A 88 -12.86 0.65 -3.89
C ILE A 88 -13.89 1.26 -4.83
N TYR A 89 -14.70 0.46 -5.52
CA TYR A 89 -15.79 0.95 -6.36
C TYR A 89 -16.72 1.90 -5.61
N LYS A 90 -17.15 1.50 -4.40
CA LYS A 90 -18.02 2.33 -3.55
C LYS A 90 -17.33 3.63 -3.11
N LEU A 91 -16.03 3.57 -2.82
CA LEU A 91 -15.22 4.74 -2.48
C LEU A 91 -15.15 5.72 -3.66
N LEU A 92 -14.79 5.23 -4.86
CA LEU A 92 -14.71 6.04 -6.08
C LEU A 92 -16.05 6.73 -6.38
N LYS A 93 -17.16 5.98 -6.27
CA LYS A 93 -18.50 6.51 -6.44
C LYS A 93 -18.84 7.59 -5.40
N ARG A 94 -18.48 7.38 -4.12
CA ARG A 94 -18.68 8.37 -3.05
C ARG A 94 -17.87 9.65 -3.29
N LEU A 95 -16.70 9.54 -3.88
CA LEU A 95 -15.82 10.67 -4.19
C LEU A 95 -16.15 11.35 -5.53
N ASN A 96 -17.17 10.89 -6.27
CA ASN A 96 -17.52 11.34 -7.62
C ASN A 96 -16.31 11.35 -8.56
N ILE A 97 -15.49 10.29 -8.51
CA ILE A 97 -14.35 10.11 -9.40
C ILE A 97 -14.82 9.32 -10.63
N ASN A 98 -14.65 9.91 -11.81
CA ASN A 98 -14.92 9.24 -13.08
C ASN A 98 -13.72 8.38 -13.47
N ILE A 99 -13.98 7.14 -13.89
CA ILE A 99 -12.96 6.22 -14.38
C ILE A 99 -12.79 6.48 -15.88
N ASP A 100 -12.03 7.52 -16.21
CA ASP A 100 -11.69 7.89 -17.59
C ASP A 100 -10.23 7.55 -17.92
N SER A 101 -9.82 7.76 -19.18
CA SER A 101 -8.44 7.50 -19.60
C SER A 101 -7.42 8.30 -18.79
N ARG A 102 -7.79 9.50 -18.31
CA ARG A 102 -6.91 10.33 -17.47
C ARG A 102 -6.69 9.71 -16.10
N PHE A 103 -7.73 9.17 -15.48
CA PHE A 103 -7.63 8.42 -14.23
C PHE A 103 -6.76 7.16 -14.40
N CYS A 104 -6.92 6.41 -15.49
CA CYS A 104 -6.07 5.26 -15.79
C CYS A 104 -4.59 5.65 -15.94
N ILE A 105 -4.30 6.74 -16.66
CA ILE A 105 -2.93 7.28 -16.78
C ILE A 105 -2.40 7.70 -15.42
N ALA A 106 -3.24 8.32 -14.57
CA ALA A 106 -2.86 8.72 -13.22
C ALA A 106 -2.48 7.55 -12.31
N LEU A 107 -2.96 6.33 -12.60
CA LEU A 107 -2.62 5.11 -11.86
C LEU A 107 -1.32 4.44 -12.34
N LEU A 108 -0.82 4.76 -13.54
CA LEU A 108 0.36 4.11 -14.11
C LEU A 108 1.59 4.10 -13.20
N PRO A 109 1.95 5.19 -12.48
CA PRO A 109 3.11 5.17 -11.59
C PRO A 109 3.02 4.07 -10.51
N TYR A 110 1.84 3.80 -9.98
CA TYR A 110 1.64 2.76 -8.96
C TYR A 110 1.66 1.35 -9.55
N ILE A 111 1.10 1.19 -10.76
CA ILE A 111 1.15 -0.07 -11.50
C ILE A 111 2.61 -0.42 -11.80
N LEU A 112 3.36 0.53 -12.36
CA LEU A 112 4.78 0.37 -12.66
C LEU A 112 5.59 0.12 -11.39
N PHE A 113 5.35 0.89 -10.33
CA PHE A 113 6.01 0.68 -9.04
C PHE A 113 5.79 -0.74 -8.53
N GLY A 114 4.55 -1.23 -8.53
CA GLY A 114 4.25 -2.59 -8.10
C GLY A 114 4.90 -3.67 -8.95
N SER A 115 4.80 -3.56 -10.27
CA SER A 115 5.42 -4.51 -11.18
C SER A 115 6.95 -4.53 -11.05
N VAL A 116 7.59 -3.36 -11.00
CA VAL A 116 9.05 -3.26 -10.84
C VAL A 116 9.49 -3.78 -9.48
N SER A 117 8.78 -3.44 -8.41
CA SER A 117 9.08 -3.95 -7.07
C SER A 117 9.00 -5.47 -6.98
N ARG A 118 8.04 -6.11 -7.67
CA ARG A 118 7.99 -7.58 -7.78
C ARG A 118 9.20 -8.16 -8.49
N VAL A 119 9.57 -7.60 -9.63
CA VAL A 119 10.77 -8.05 -10.37
C VAL A 119 12.04 -7.88 -9.54
N LEU A 120 12.15 -6.79 -8.78
CA LEU A 120 13.28 -6.57 -7.88
C LEU A 120 13.31 -7.58 -6.73
N GLU A 121 12.14 -7.91 -6.18
CA GLU A 121 12.02 -8.93 -5.14
C GLU A 121 12.44 -10.31 -5.65
N ASP A 122 11.90 -10.74 -6.81
CA ASP A 122 12.29 -12.01 -7.47
C ASP A 122 13.79 -12.05 -7.83
N ALA A 123 14.41 -10.89 -8.07
CA ALA A 123 15.85 -10.74 -8.31
C ALA A 123 16.71 -10.72 -7.03
N SER A 124 16.11 -11.02 -5.87
CA SER A 124 16.75 -10.95 -4.55
C SER A 124 17.39 -9.60 -4.27
N PHE A 125 16.81 -8.50 -4.79
CA PHE A 125 17.36 -7.16 -4.59
C PHE A 125 17.16 -6.67 -3.15
N PHE A 126 16.05 -7.03 -2.50
CA PHE A 126 15.74 -6.66 -1.12
C PHE A 126 16.25 -7.72 -0.15
N LYS A 127 16.93 -7.31 0.92
CA LYS A 127 17.38 -8.21 1.99
C LYS A 127 16.36 -8.27 3.13
N ILE A 128 16.44 -9.31 3.94
CA ILE A 128 15.69 -9.42 5.20
C ILE A 128 16.06 -8.23 6.11
N PRO A 129 15.08 -7.57 6.77
CA PRO A 129 13.64 -7.88 6.80
C PRO A 129 12.80 -7.13 5.74
N ILE A 130 13.41 -6.31 4.88
CA ILE A 130 12.67 -5.46 3.93
C ILE A 130 11.94 -6.31 2.88
N THR A 131 12.52 -7.44 2.46
CA THR A 131 11.92 -8.31 1.43
C THR A 131 10.48 -8.73 1.76
N TYR A 132 10.16 -8.95 3.04
CA TYR A 132 8.80 -9.33 3.47
C TYR A 132 7.71 -8.33 3.05
N LEU A 133 8.05 -7.05 2.88
CA LEU A 133 7.10 -6.02 2.43
C LEU A 133 6.75 -6.14 0.94
N PHE A 134 7.65 -6.75 0.16
CA PHE A 134 7.54 -6.87 -1.29
C PHE A 134 7.05 -8.24 -1.75
N ILE A 135 6.95 -9.20 -0.83
CA ILE A 135 6.35 -10.53 -1.05
C ILE A 135 4.82 -10.44 -1.10
N SER A 136 4.21 -11.30 -1.91
CA SER A 136 2.76 -11.40 -1.99
C SER A 136 2.16 -12.04 -0.71
N PRO A 137 0.92 -11.70 -0.33
CA PRO A 137 0.07 -10.64 -0.88
C PRO A 137 0.39 -9.25 -0.31
N ILE A 138 1.35 -9.13 0.61
CA ILE A 138 1.63 -7.92 1.41
C ILE A 138 1.87 -6.71 0.49
N ILE A 139 2.65 -6.89 -0.56
CA ILE A 139 2.93 -5.82 -1.54
C ILE A 139 1.65 -5.25 -2.18
N TYR A 140 0.65 -6.07 -2.48
CA TYR A 140 -0.60 -5.61 -3.10
C TYR A 140 -1.43 -4.78 -2.13
N PHE A 141 -1.46 -5.16 -0.86
CA PHE A 141 -2.09 -4.33 0.17
C PHE A 141 -1.35 -3.02 0.37
N LEU A 142 -0.01 -3.05 0.43
CA LEU A 142 0.81 -1.86 0.61
C LEU A 142 0.56 -0.84 -0.51
N ILE A 143 0.62 -1.29 -1.76
CA ILE A 143 0.39 -0.43 -2.93
C ILE A 143 -1.07 0.01 -2.98
N GLY A 144 -2.02 -0.90 -2.77
CA GLY A 144 -3.45 -0.58 -2.78
C GLY A 144 -3.81 0.48 -1.74
N PHE A 145 -3.37 0.32 -0.50
CA PHE A 145 -3.60 1.30 0.56
C PHE A 145 -2.90 2.62 0.26
N TYR A 146 -1.67 2.58 -0.24
CA TYR A 146 -0.93 3.78 -0.62
C TYR A 146 -1.65 4.55 -1.73
N THR A 147 -2.04 3.89 -2.83
CA THR A 147 -2.80 4.51 -3.92
C THR A 147 -4.13 5.09 -3.44
N ILE A 148 -4.90 4.35 -2.63
CA ILE A 148 -6.16 4.85 -2.06
C ILE A 148 -5.92 6.07 -1.18
N PHE A 149 -4.90 6.03 -0.32
CA PHE A 149 -4.54 7.15 0.54
C PHE A 149 -4.22 8.40 -0.28
N ILE A 150 -3.41 8.28 -1.32
CA ILE A 150 -3.10 9.39 -2.22
C ILE A 150 -4.34 9.91 -2.95
N LEU A 151 -5.19 9.01 -3.44
CA LEU A 151 -6.42 9.38 -4.13
C LEU A 151 -7.37 10.19 -3.23
N VAL A 152 -7.57 9.73 -1.98
CA VAL A 152 -8.40 10.42 -0.99
C VAL A 152 -7.78 11.78 -0.63
N LEU A 153 -6.45 11.82 -0.43
CA LEU A 153 -5.72 13.05 -0.19
C LEU A 153 -5.91 14.03 -1.36
N GLY A 154 -5.72 13.57 -2.60
CA GLY A 154 -5.89 14.38 -3.81
C GLY A 154 -7.29 14.97 -3.93
N LYS A 155 -8.34 14.17 -3.65
CA LYS A 155 -9.72 14.68 -3.68
C LYS A 155 -10.01 15.68 -2.55
N TYR A 156 -9.48 15.44 -1.36
CA TYR A 156 -9.58 16.40 -0.25
C TYR A 156 -8.90 17.73 -0.59
N MET A 157 -7.73 17.67 -1.22
CA MET A 157 -7.00 18.85 -1.66
C MET A 157 -7.75 19.59 -2.76
N GLU A 158 -8.25 18.91 -3.80
CA GLU A 158 -9.06 19.50 -4.87
C GLU A 158 -10.22 20.34 -4.33
N LYS A 159 -10.94 19.83 -3.32
CA LYS A 159 -12.10 20.52 -2.72
C LYS A 159 -11.72 21.76 -1.89
N LYS A 160 -10.60 21.71 -1.17
CA LYS A 160 -10.22 22.77 -0.22
C LYS A 160 -9.55 23.97 -0.90
N TYR A 161 -9.11 23.80 -2.14
CA TYR A 161 -8.02 24.61 -2.67
C TYR A 161 -8.17 24.92 -4.17
N SER A 162 -9.31 25.50 -4.57
CA SER A 162 -9.61 25.83 -5.98
C SER A 162 -8.93 27.09 -6.55
N GLU A 163 -8.18 27.86 -5.75
CA GLU A 163 -7.51 29.08 -6.23
C GLU A 163 -6.03 28.88 -6.63
N GLU A 164 -5.68 29.44 -7.79
CA GLU A 164 -4.47 29.28 -8.63
C GLU A 164 -3.14 29.74 -7.98
N LYS A 165 -3.18 30.55 -6.92
CA LYS A 165 -2.01 31.34 -6.47
C LYS A 165 -1.02 30.65 -5.48
N SER A 166 -1.11 29.35 -5.22
CA SER A 166 -0.24 28.70 -4.20
C SER A 166 0.29 27.31 -4.59
N PHE A 167 0.76 27.15 -5.82
CA PHE A 167 1.36 25.88 -6.28
C PHE A 167 2.74 25.62 -5.67
N LEU A 168 3.62 26.62 -5.63
CA LEU A 168 4.99 26.44 -5.09
C LEU A 168 5.00 26.13 -3.60
N LYS A 169 4.11 26.76 -2.81
CA LYS A 169 3.91 26.42 -1.39
C LYS A 169 3.25 25.05 -1.20
N SER A 170 2.57 24.55 -2.24
CA SER A 170 1.95 23.22 -2.22
C SER A 170 2.98 22.08 -2.40
N LEU A 171 4.08 22.36 -3.09
CA LEU A 171 5.20 21.43 -3.26
C LEU A 171 6.14 21.35 -2.06
N SER A 172 6.22 22.40 -1.22
CA SER A 172 7.22 22.48 -0.15
C SER A 172 7.21 21.31 0.85
N PRO A 173 6.07 20.79 1.36
CA PRO A 173 6.11 19.65 2.28
C PRO A 173 6.57 18.37 1.60
N PHE A 174 6.37 18.24 0.29
CA PHE A 174 6.77 17.06 -0.46
C PHE A 174 8.25 17.10 -0.83
N ILE A 175 8.77 18.26 -1.23
CA ILE A 175 10.22 18.45 -1.40
C ILE A 175 10.92 18.12 -0.08
N LEU A 176 10.36 18.52 1.07
CA LEU A 176 10.89 18.13 2.39
C LEU A 176 10.85 16.62 2.62
N ILE A 177 9.79 15.92 2.23
CA ILE A 177 9.72 14.45 2.32
C ILE A 177 10.79 13.80 1.43
N LEU A 178 10.92 14.22 0.17
CA LEU A 178 11.95 13.68 -0.72
C LEU A 178 13.35 13.96 -0.19
N VAL A 179 13.60 15.17 0.31
CA VAL A 179 14.88 15.51 0.95
C VAL A 179 15.11 14.62 2.16
N ALA A 180 14.11 14.41 3.02
CA ALA A 180 14.22 13.51 4.17
C ALA A 180 14.54 12.07 3.73
N ILE A 181 13.87 11.53 2.70
CA ILE A 181 14.16 10.20 2.16
C ILE A 181 15.60 10.11 1.65
N ASN A 182 16.04 11.10 0.86
CA ASN A 182 17.42 11.13 0.35
C ASN A 182 18.44 11.24 1.49
N MET A 183 18.17 12.07 2.50
CA MET A 183 19.04 12.23 3.67
C MET A 183 19.10 10.95 4.50
N THR A 184 17.95 10.30 4.77
CA THR A 184 17.91 9.01 5.47
C THR A 184 18.69 7.96 4.70
N TYR A 185 18.50 7.86 3.38
CA TYR A 185 19.27 6.93 2.55
C TYR A 185 20.77 7.22 2.59
N MET A 186 21.16 8.48 2.49
CA MET A 186 22.57 8.90 2.56
C MET A 186 23.19 8.51 3.91
N VAL A 187 22.48 8.72 5.03
CA VAL A 187 22.92 8.29 6.36
C VAL A 187 23.09 6.77 6.42
N LEU A 188 22.13 5.99 5.92
CA LEU A 188 22.24 4.53 5.87
C LEU A 188 23.45 4.08 5.04
N TRP A 189 23.66 4.71 3.88
CA TRP A 189 24.76 4.41 2.97
C TRP A 189 26.13 4.70 3.60
N VAL A 190 26.31 5.86 4.23
CA VAL A 190 27.56 6.24 4.93
C VAL A 190 27.88 5.27 6.08
N ASN A 191 26.86 4.81 6.80
CA ASN A 191 27.00 3.84 7.88
C ASN A 191 27.11 2.38 7.41
N LYS A 192 27.16 2.13 6.09
CA LYS A 192 27.22 0.79 5.47
C LYS A 192 26.09 -0.15 5.91
N LEU A 193 24.94 0.41 6.25
CA LEU A 193 23.72 -0.34 6.55
C LEU A 193 23.02 -0.65 5.22
N SER A 194 23.30 -1.83 4.66
CA SER A 194 22.70 -2.26 3.39
C SER A 194 21.49 -3.17 3.61
N PHE A 195 20.32 -2.68 3.20
CA PHE A 195 19.10 -3.49 3.07
C PHE A 195 18.88 -3.98 1.64
N PHE A 196 19.80 -3.64 0.73
CA PHE A 196 19.76 -4.00 -0.68
C PHE A 196 20.97 -4.88 -1.04
N SER A 197 20.83 -5.69 -2.07
CA SER A 197 21.90 -6.56 -2.57
C SER A 197 23.02 -5.81 -3.27
N TYR A 198 22.70 -4.66 -3.85
CA TYR A 198 23.67 -3.75 -4.46
C TYR A 198 23.57 -2.36 -3.82
N ASP A 199 24.71 -1.77 -3.49
CA ASP A 199 24.76 -0.42 -2.96
C ASP A 199 24.52 0.59 -4.07
N LEU A 200 23.33 1.18 -4.09
CA LEU A 200 23.02 2.29 -4.99
C LEU A 200 23.71 3.55 -4.49
N HIS A 201 24.45 4.22 -5.38
CA HIS A 201 25.06 5.49 -4.99
C HIS A 201 23.96 6.53 -4.71
N PRO A 202 24.02 7.29 -3.59
CA PRO A 202 22.96 8.25 -3.23
C PRO A 202 22.65 9.29 -4.31
N VAL A 203 23.62 9.61 -5.17
CA VAL A 203 23.43 10.50 -6.34
C VAL A 203 22.35 9.98 -7.28
N VAL A 204 22.21 8.66 -7.46
CA VAL A 204 21.17 8.07 -8.31
C VAL A 204 19.78 8.37 -7.74
N LEU A 205 19.63 8.25 -6.42
CA LEU A 205 18.37 8.56 -5.73
C LEU A 205 18.05 10.06 -5.82
N CYS A 206 19.05 10.92 -5.60
CA CYS A 206 18.90 12.37 -5.76
C CYS A 206 18.47 12.72 -7.19
N PHE A 207 19.13 12.14 -8.19
CA PHE A 207 18.83 12.39 -9.60
C PHE A 207 17.40 11.95 -9.96
N SER A 208 16.98 10.77 -9.51
CA SER A 208 15.59 10.30 -9.71
C SER A 208 14.56 11.21 -9.05
N SER A 209 14.86 11.75 -7.87
CA SER A 209 14.00 12.69 -7.15
C SER A 209 13.87 14.03 -7.90
N VAL A 210 14.97 14.53 -8.49
CA VAL A 210 14.96 15.73 -9.33
C VAL A 210 14.14 15.51 -10.59
N ILE A 211 14.29 14.37 -11.27
CA ILE A 211 13.47 14.03 -12.45
C ILE A 211 11.99 13.98 -12.08
N ALA A 212 11.63 13.33 -10.97
CA ALA A 212 10.25 13.26 -10.51
C ALA A 212 9.66 14.66 -10.28
N LEU A 213 10.40 15.54 -9.57
CA LEU A 213 10.01 16.93 -9.36
C LEU A 213 9.88 17.72 -10.67
N LEU A 214 10.78 17.49 -11.62
CA LEU A 214 10.76 18.13 -12.94
C LEU A 214 9.54 17.71 -13.77
N VAL A 215 9.20 16.42 -13.79
CA VAL A 215 7.99 15.92 -14.49
C VAL A 215 6.73 16.56 -13.91
N ILE A 216 6.64 16.66 -12.59
CA ILE A 216 5.52 17.35 -11.92
C ILE A 216 5.54 18.83 -12.26
N TYR A 217 6.70 19.48 -12.24
CA TYR A 217 6.77 20.91 -12.55
C TYR A 217 6.33 21.20 -13.99
N LEU A 218 6.81 20.43 -14.96
CA LEU A 218 6.47 20.57 -16.38
C LEU A 218 4.97 20.34 -16.61
N LYS A 219 4.39 19.29 -16.02
CA LYS A 219 2.95 19.02 -16.13
C LYS A 219 2.12 20.18 -15.58
N PHE A 220 2.56 20.81 -14.49
CA PHE A 220 1.86 21.97 -13.92
C PHE A 220 1.92 23.17 -14.85
N VAL A 221 3.10 23.47 -15.41
CA VAL A 221 3.27 24.58 -16.36
C VAL A 221 2.37 24.40 -17.58
N MET A 222 2.20 23.17 -18.06
CA MET A 222 1.36 22.84 -19.21
C MET A 222 -0.14 22.91 -18.89
N GLU A 223 -0.59 22.34 -17.77
CA GLU A 223 -2.03 22.19 -17.48
C GLU A 223 -2.62 23.36 -16.66
N ARG A 224 -1.78 24.13 -15.94
CA ARG A 224 -2.16 25.24 -15.02
C ARG A 224 -3.32 24.93 -14.06
N ARG A 225 -3.62 23.65 -13.83
CA ARG A 225 -4.70 23.17 -12.95
C ARG A 225 -4.19 22.01 -12.13
N VAL A 226 -4.63 21.96 -10.87
CA VAL A 226 -4.35 20.86 -9.95
C VAL A 226 -5.67 20.14 -9.71
N ASP A 227 -5.90 19.02 -10.38
CA ASP A 227 -7.04 18.13 -10.16
C ASP A 227 -6.63 16.86 -9.39
N SER A 228 -7.60 16.03 -8.99
CA SER A 228 -7.30 14.79 -8.25
C SER A 228 -6.46 13.80 -9.06
N ASN A 229 -6.63 13.75 -10.38
CA ASN A 229 -5.82 12.91 -11.28
C ASN A 229 -4.37 13.38 -11.31
N TYR A 230 -4.14 14.68 -11.22
CA TYR A 230 -2.83 15.27 -11.11
C TYR A 230 -2.14 14.86 -9.81
N VAL A 231 -2.83 15.01 -8.68
CA VAL A 231 -2.30 14.59 -7.38
C VAL A 231 -2.02 13.09 -7.35
N LEU A 232 -2.93 12.29 -7.92
CA LEU A 232 -2.78 10.85 -8.05
C LEU A 232 -1.56 10.48 -8.91
N PHE A 233 -1.43 11.05 -10.12
CA PHE A 233 -0.29 10.83 -11.02
C PHE A 233 1.04 11.22 -10.39
N SER A 234 1.05 12.30 -9.60
CA SER A 234 2.27 12.67 -8.91
C SER A 234 2.63 11.67 -7.81
N GLY A 235 1.69 11.01 -7.13
CA GLY A 235 2.01 10.25 -5.91
C GLY A 235 1.59 10.96 -4.62
N GLY A 236 0.76 12.01 -4.69
CA GLY A 236 0.39 12.84 -3.55
C GLY A 236 1.24 14.07 -3.35
N LEU A 237 2.00 14.47 -4.36
CA LEU A 237 3.14 15.38 -4.26
C LEU A 237 2.74 16.87 -4.18
N LEU A 238 1.44 17.14 -4.05
CA LEU A 238 0.90 18.49 -3.95
C LEU A 238 0.00 18.59 -2.73
N LYS A 239 0.45 19.37 -1.74
CA LYS A 239 -0.36 19.78 -0.60
C LYS A 239 -0.39 21.30 -0.45
N LYS A 240 -1.44 22.00 -0.88
CA LYS A 240 -1.63 23.44 -0.57
C LYS A 240 -1.65 23.64 0.95
N LEU A 241 -0.61 24.31 1.44
CA LEU A 241 -0.56 24.88 2.77
C LEU A 241 -0.89 26.37 2.67
N ALA A 242 -1.63 26.84 3.68
CA ALA A 242 -2.25 28.16 3.76
C ALA A 242 -1.27 29.31 3.47
#